data_AF-A0AA45V6F5-F1
#
_entry.id   AF-A0AA45V6F5-F1
#
_cell.length_a   1.000
_cell.length_b   1.000
_cell.length_c   1.000
_cell.angle_alpha   90.00
_cell.angle_beta   90.00
_cell.angle_gamma   90.00
#
_symmetry.space_group_name_H-M   'P 1'
#
loop_
_entity.id
_entity.type
_entity.pdbx_description
1 polymer ?
#
loop_
_entity_poly.entity_id
_entity_poly.type
_entity_poly.pdbx_seq_one_letter_code
_entity_poly.pdbx_strand_id
1 'polypeptide(L)'
;MTGRHTRPRARTGRRILQFVSGLSLTLAILCVFHVGWVWWGDAFDGIHTQQTLAVRHGVKDVDAGDATRIAEPRGGDPPAETEPGHGAVIGWMWIPRFGHDWKRAIQEGTGTDVLANQGIGHYGHTPMPGGKGNSAYAGHRTPGDLGAADTLRPGDPIVIQTARHWYVYKVQSSWMTTPDDVAVVADQPGQGDTRSITLTTCKWSLDEADSLSARLIIRGRLESWSDVGDGIPAELADGTSRPAVRARMAASRVIRRISVRMPVSRVLAAAAGGAWLLLAGLAWLIWHGGRPRREPTWNPLTLAWRLQTGPVPLRIILFILFWTMILFAEWAWLSPWLDATIPLFSTGPSLTGA
;
A
#
# COMPACT_ATOMS: atom_id res chain seq x y z
N MET A 1 26.51 -17.34 -68.92
CA MET A 1 26.41 -18.13 -67.67
C MET A 1 25.93 -17.21 -66.54
N THR A 2 24.62 -17.16 -66.30
CA THR A 2 24.01 -16.34 -65.24
C THR A 2 24.01 -17.12 -63.92
N GLY A 3 24.92 -16.77 -63.02
CA GLY A 3 24.97 -17.34 -61.68
C GLY A 3 23.71 -16.98 -60.89
N ARG A 4 22.83 -17.96 -60.67
CA ARG A 4 21.76 -17.86 -59.67
C ARG A 4 22.42 -17.79 -58.30
N HIS A 5 22.50 -16.59 -57.71
CA HIS A 5 22.76 -16.44 -56.29
C HIS A 5 21.60 -17.06 -55.50
N THR A 6 21.76 -18.32 -55.10
CA THR A 6 20.92 -18.95 -54.09
C THR A 6 21.14 -18.23 -52.76
N ARG A 7 20.23 -17.34 -52.38
CA ARG A 7 20.24 -16.74 -51.03
C ARG A 7 20.15 -17.88 -50.00
N PRO A 8 21.07 -17.99 -49.04
CA PRO A 8 20.98 -19.04 -48.03
C PRO A 8 19.68 -18.85 -47.25
N ARG A 9 18.83 -19.88 -47.24
CA ARG A 9 17.66 -20.00 -46.36
C ARG A 9 18.16 -19.67 -44.95
N ALA A 10 17.77 -18.51 -44.40
CA ALA A 10 18.03 -18.21 -43.00
C ALA A 10 17.49 -19.37 -42.16
N ARG A 11 18.42 -20.20 -41.66
CA ARG A 11 18.17 -21.52 -41.09
C ARG A 11 17.18 -21.38 -39.94
N THR A 12 16.13 -22.20 -39.95
CA THR A 12 15.10 -22.28 -38.90
C THR A 12 15.69 -22.16 -37.48
N GLY A 13 16.87 -22.75 -37.24
CA GLY A 13 17.60 -22.65 -35.97
C GLY A 13 17.92 -21.22 -35.52
N ARG A 14 18.28 -20.27 -36.41
CA ARG A 14 18.53 -18.87 -36.03
C ARG A 14 17.24 -18.19 -35.53
N ARG A 15 16.09 -18.52 -36.12
CA ARG A 15 14.79 -17.98 -35.71
C ARG A 15 14.37 -18.53 -34.35
N ILE A 16 14.54 -19.84 -34.15
CA ILE A 16 14.29 -20.50 -32.85
C ILE A 16 15.20 -19.87 -31.78
N LEU A 17 16.49 -19.73 -32.05
CA LEU A 17 17.43 -19.12 -31.10
C LEU A 17 17.03 -17.68 -30.74
N GLN A 18 16.69 -16.85 -31.75
CA GLN A 18 16.21 -15.47 -31.52
C GLN A 18 14.93 -15.42 -30.67
N PHE A 19 14.01 -16.34 -30.90
CA PHE A 19 12.77 -16.44 -30.15
C PHE A 19 13.07 -16.83 -28.70
N VAL A 20 13.79 -17.94 -28.48
CA VAL A 20 14.11 -18.45 -27.15
C VAL A 20 14.91 -17.44 -26.34
N SER A 21 15.95 -16.83 -26.94
CA SER A 21 16.78 -15.84 -26.25
C SER A 21 16.02 -14.54 -25.93
N GLY A 22 15.14 -14.10 -26.84
CA GLY A 22 14.33 -12.92 -26.61
C GLY A 22 13.23 -13.16 -25.58
N LEU A 23 12.62 -14.35 -25.62
CA LEU A 23 11.60 -14.77 -24.66
C LEU A 23 12.20 -14.90 -23.25
N SER A 24 13.37 -15.54 -23.10
CA SER A 24 14.00 -15.68 -21.79
C SER A 24 14.33 -14.33 -21.15
N LEU A 25 14.87 -13.37 -21.92
CA LEU A 25 15.12 -12.02 -21.43
C LEU A 25 13.82 -11.27 -21.09
N THR A 26 12.77 -11.44 -21.89
CA THR A 26 11.45 -10.83 -21.60
C THR A 26 10.90 -11.39 -20.29
N LEU A 27 10.93 -12.71 -20.10
CA LEU A 27 10.49 -13.36 -18.87
C LEU A 27 11.33 -12.92 -17.68
N ALA A 28 12.65 -12.76 -17.84
CA ALA A 28 13.51 -12.24 -16.78
C ALA A 28 13.10 -10.81 -16.36
N ILE A 29 12.74 -9.93 -17.30
CA ILE A 29 12.24 -8.58 -16.99
C ILE A 29 10.93 -8.66 -16.20
N LEU A 30 9.98 -9.52 -16.62
CA LEU A 30 8.72 -9.72 -15.90
C LEU A 30 8.96 -10.28 -14.49
N CYS A 31 9.87 -11.25 -14.32
CA CYS A 31 10.23 -11.72 -12.97
C CYS A 31 10.80 -10.59 -12.09
N VAL A 32 11.60 -9.68 -12.64
CA VAL A 32 12.09 -8.50 -11.91
C VAL A 32 10.94 -7.56 -11.54
N PHE A 33 9.96 -7.38 -12.43
CA PHE A 33 8.75 -6.60 -12.14
C PHE A 33 7.93 -7.24 -11.02
N HIS A 34 7.76 -8.56 -11.04
CA HIS A 34 7.09 -9.31 -9.97
C HIS A 34 7.81 -9.18 -8.63
N VAL A 35 9.15 -9.27 -8.60
CA VAL A 35 9.93 -8.99 -7.38
C VAL A 35 9.69 -7.55 -6.90
N GLY A 36 9.67 -6.57 -7.81
CA GLY A 36 9.30 -5.20 -7.46
C GLY A 36 7.88 -5.08 -6.89
N TRP A 37 6.96 -5.93 -7.35
CA TRP A 37 5.60 -5.97 -6.83
C TRP A 37 5.55 -6.49 -5.39
N VAL A 38 6.25 -7.58 -5.09
CA VAL A 38 6.33 -8.17 -3.74
C VAL A 38 6.87 -7.15 -2.73
N TRP A 39 7.87 -6.36 -3.10
CA TRP A 39 8.52 -5.42 -2.18
C TRP A 39 7.81 -4.07 -2.06
N TRP A 40 7.21 -3.58 -3.14
CA TRP A 40 6.59 -2.26 -3.17
C TRP A 40 5.21 -2.25 -3.82
N GLY A 41 5.01 -2.99 -4.90
CA GLY A 41 3.77 -2.92 -5.68
C GLY A 41 2.51 -3.27 -4.91
N ASP A 42 2.55 -4.27 -4.04
CA ASP A 42 1.43 -4.56 -3.14
C ASP A 42 1.13 -3.32 -2.25
N ALA A 43 2.17 -2.64 -1.76
CA ALA A 43 2.06 -1.39 -0.97
C ALA A 43 1.38 -0.23 -1.70
N PHE A 44 1.46 -0.19 -3.02
CA PHE A 44 0.82 0.86 -3.82
C PHE A 44 -0.70 0.75 -3.81
N ASP A 45 -1.24 -0.47 -3.73
CA ASP A 45 -2.68 -0.71 -3.80
C ASP A 45 -3.34 -0.80 -2.42
N GLY A 46 -2.58 -0.76 -1.32
CA GLY A 46 -3.10 -0.73 0.05
C GLY A 46 -4.17 0.34 0.29
N ILE A 47 -4.00 1.54 -0.25
CA ILE A 47 -5.01 2.61 -0.11
C ILE A 47 -6.36 2.15 -0.71
N HIS A 48 -6.36 1.47 -1.86
CA HIS A 48 -7.58 0.93 -2.45
C HIS A 48 -8.19 -0.17 -1.58
N THR A 49 -7.36 -1.11 -1.11
CA THR A 49 -7.78 -2.20 -0.23
C THR A 49 -8.44 -1.66 1.03
N GLN A 50 -7.75 -0.78 1.76
CA GLN A 50 -8.21 -0.15 3.00
C GLN A 50 -9.53 0.64 2.81
N GLN A 51 -9.65 1.40 1.72
CA GLN A 51 -10.87 2.15 1.42
C GLN A 51 -12.04 1.24 1.06
N THR A 52 -11.80 0.19 0.27
CA THR A 52 -12.83 -0.76 -0.13
C THR A 52 -13.38 -1.53 1.07
N LEU A 53 -12.49 -1.94 1.98
CA LEU A 53 -12.83 -2.60 3.24
C LEU A 53 -13.68 -1.68 4.12
N ALA A 54 -13.25 -0.43 4.33
CA ALA A 54 -14.01 0.53 5.13
C ALA A 54 -15.42 0.78 4.55
N VAL A 55 -15.54 0.95 3.23
CA VAL A 55 -16.84 1.13 2.54
C VAL A 55 -17.72 -0.11 2.70
N ARG A 56 -17.15 -1.32 2.54
CA ARG A 56 -17.88 -2.59 2.68
C ARG A 56 -18.46 -2.77 4.09
N HIS A 57 -17.76 -2.29 5.10
CA HIS A 57 -18.18 -2.35 6.51
C HIS A 57 -18.93 -1.10 6.98
N GLY A 58 -19.27 -0.18 6.08
CA GLY A 58 -20.08 1.01 6.40
C GLY A 58 -19.36 2.07 7.23
N VAL A 59 -18.03 1.98 7.37
CA VAL A 59 -17.23 2.98 8.07
C VAL A 59 -17.05 4.19 7.16
N LYS A 60 -17.62 5.32 7.58
CA LYS A 60 -17.51 6.57 6.83
C LYS A 60 -16.08 7.06 6.82
N ASP A 61 -15.60 7.41 5.64
CA ASP A 61 -14.37 8.17 5.53
C ASP A 61 -14.63 9.63 5.95
N VAL A 62 -14.16 10.01 7.14
CA VAL A 62 -14.20 11.39 7.61
C VAL A 62 -12.84 12.02 7.36
N ASP A 63 -12.77 12.89 6.35
CA ASP A 63 -11.54 13.61 6.05
C ASP A 63 -11.36 14.81 6.99
N ALA A 64 -10.26 14.81 7.76
CA ALA A 64 -9.89 15.91 8.65
C ALA A 64 -9.79 17.29 7.96
N GLY A 65 -9.60 17.32 6.63
CA GLY A 65 -9.48 18.57 5.85
C GLY A 65 -10.80 19.23 5.44
N ASP A 66 -11.95 18.55 5.54
CA ASP A 66 -13.27 19.10 5.18
C ASP A 66 -14.09 19.55 6.41
N ALA A 67 -13.70 19.11 7.62
CA ALA A 67 -14.41 19.48 8.84
C ALA A 67 -14.02 20.89 9.30
N THR A 68 -14.93 21.85 9.10
CA THR A 68 -14.82 23.21 9.67
C THR A 68 -15.19 23.26 11.15
N ARG A 69 -15.54 22.12 11.76
CA ARG A 69 -16.03 22.02 13.13
C ARG A 69 -15.13 21.12 13.95
N ILE A 70 -14.56 21.68 15.01
CA ILE A 70 -13.82 20.94 16.03
C ILE A 70 -14.84 20.36 17.00
N ALA A 71 -14.76 19.06 17.24
CA ALA A 71 -15.58 18.39 18.24
C ALA A 71 -14.98 18.66 19.62
N GLU A 72 -15.81 19.18 20.53
CA GLU A 72 -15.41 19.33 21.93
C GLU A 72 -15.33 17.96 22.60
N PRO A 73 -14.31 17.71 23.45
CA PRO A 73 -14.24 16.53 24.29
C PRO A 73 -15.52 16.33 25.11
N ARG A 74 -16.06 15.11 25.09
CA ARG A 74 -17.16 14.71 25.95
C ARG A 74 -16.64 14.37 27.34
N GLY A 75 -17.40 14.75 28.36
CA GLY A 75 -17.18 14.31 29.73
C GLY A 75 -17.77 12.92 29.99
N GLY A 76 -17.30 12.26 31.05
CA GLY A 76 -17.78 10.94 31.47
C GLY A 76 -17.10 9.77 30.77
N ASP A 77 -17.56 8.57 31.10
CA ASP A 77 -17.00 7.34 30.55
C ASP A 77 -17.32 7.23 29.05
N PRO A 78 -16.32 6.91 28.19
CA PRO A 78 -16.58 6.65 26.79
C PRO A 78 -17.55 5.48 26.60
N PRO A 79 -18.37 5.51 25.54
CA PRO A 79 -19.28 4.42 25.22
C PRO A 79 -18.51 3.15 24.89
N ALA A 80 -19.06 2.01 25.31
CA ALA A 80 -18.54 0.70 24.95
C ALA A 80 -18.84 0.41 23.48
N GLU A 81 -17.79 0.21 22.69
CA GLU A 81 -17.91 -0.21 21.31
C GLU A 81 -18.22 -1.70 21.22
N THR A 82 -18.97 -2.09 20.20
CA THR A 82 -19.24 -3.51 19.93
C THR A 82 -18.05 -4.12 19.20
N GLU A 83 -17.53 -5.22 19.71
CA GLU A 83 -16.48 -5.99 19.03
C GLU A 83 -17.07 -6.65 17.77
N PRO A 84 -16.54 -6.34 16.57
CA PRO A 84 -17.05 -6.93 15.35
C PRO A 84 -16.41 -8.31 15.13
N GLY A 85 -16.83 -9.04 14.09
CA GLY A 85 -16.20 -10.32 13.74
C GLY A 85 -14.80 -10.14 13.14
N HIS A 86 -13.95 -11.17 13.21
CA HIS A 86 -12.61 -11.19 12.60
C HIS A 86 -12.61 -10.68 11.15
N GLY A 87 -11.66 -9.81 10.82
CA GLY A 87 -11.50 -9.16 9.51
C GLY A 87 -12.45 -7.99 9.27
N ALA A 88 -13.43 -7.73 10.12
CA ALA A 88 -14.31 -6.58 9.97
C ALA A 88 -13.61 -5.28 10.36
N VAL A 89 -13.94 -4.20 9.64
CA VAL A 89 -13.36 -2.88 9.92
C VAL A 89 -14.02 -2.25 11.15
N ILE A 90 -13.21 -1.92 12.15
CA ILE A 90 -13.59 -1.19 13.36
C ILE A 90 -13.69 0.31 13.07
N GLY A 91 -12.73 0.83 12.29
CA GLY A 91 -12.54 2.26 12.19
C GLY A 91 -11.31 2.70 11.41
N TRP A 92 -10.89 3.94 11.64
CA TRP A 92 -9.66 4.53 11.11
C TRP A 92 -8.72 4.95 12.24
N MET A 93 -7.44 4.65 12.12
CA MET A 93 -6.38 5.19 12.95
C MET A 93 -5.70 6.36 12.24
N TRP A 94 -5.49 7.46 12.96
CA TRP A 94 -4.75 8.64 12.53
C TRP A 94 -3.61 8.92 13.50
N ILE A 95 -2.44 9.24 12.94
CA ILE A 95 -1.25 9.59 13.70
C ILE A 95 -0.63 10.82 13.01
N PRO A 96 -0.97 12.05 13.44
CA PRO A 96 -0.51 13.29 12.80
C PRO A 96 1.02 13.40 12.67
N ARG A 97 1.78 12.76 13.58
CA ARG A 97 3.24 12.67 13.51
C ARG A 97 3.73 12.00 12.22
N PHE A 98 2.99 11.03 11.68
CA PHE A 98 3.32 10.35 10.41
C PHE A 98 2.94 11.19 9.19
N GLY A 99 2.21 12.28 9.39
CA GLY A 99 1.68 13.18 8.37
C GLY A 99 0.19 13.40 8.59
N HIS A 100 -0.29 14.63 8.37
CA HIS A 100 -1.70 14.99 8.55
C HIS A 100 -2.65 14.23 7.61
N ASP A 101 -2.15 13.68 6.51
CA ASP A 101 -2.92 12.85 5.60
C ASP A 101 -2.77 11.35 5.90
N TRP A 102 -1.93 10.94 6.85
CA TRP A 102 -1.76 9.53 7.19
C TRP A 102 -2.95 9.01 7.98
N LYS A 103 -3.53 7.90 7.50
CA LYS A 103 -4.50 7.09 8.24
C LYS A 103 -4.49 5.66 7.73
N ARG A 104 -4.93 4.72 8.56
CA ARG A 104 -5.10 3.30 8.20
C ARG A 104 -6.39 2.75 8.76
N ALA A 105 -7.05 1.86 8.02
CA ALA A 105 -8.23 1.19 8.53
C ALA A 105 -7.78 0.23 9.62
N ILE A 106 -8.58 0.12 10.68
CA ILE A 106 -8.40 -0.81 11.76
C ILE A 106 -9.36 -1.96 11.51
N GLN A 107 -8.86 -3.18 11.47
CA GLN A 107 -9.67 -4.40 11.36
C GLN A 107 -9.55 -5.23 12.63
N GLU A 108 -10.57 -5.99 12.92
CA GLU A 108 -10.53 -6.99 13.99
C GLU A 108 -9.63 -8.17 13.60
N GLY A 109 -8.78 -8.60 14.54
CA GLY A 109 -7.80 -9.66 14.34
C GLY A 109 -6.40 -9.19 13.91
N THR A 110 -5.40 -10.03 14.16
CA THR A 110 -3.98 -9.79 13.83
C THR A 110 -3.37 -10.90 12.97
N GLY A 111 -4.22 -11.66 12.27
CA GLY A 111 -3.79 -12.71 11.33
C GLY A 111 -3.14 -12.13 10.08
N THR A 112 -2.44 -12.97 9.31
CA THR A 112 -1.83 -12.56 8.05
C THR A 112 -2.86 -12.07 7.04
N ASP A 113 -4.05 -12.67 7.03
CA ASP A 113 -5.19 -12.26 6.22
C ASP A 113 -5.67 -10.83 6.54
N VAL A 114 -5.49 -10.37 7.78
CA VAL A 114 -5.80 -9.00 8.21
C VAL A 114 -4.66 -8.05 7.92
N LEU A 115 -3.44 -8.38 8.37
CA LEU A 115 -2.28 -7.49 8.28
C LEU A 115 -1.79 -7.29 6.84
N ALA A 116 -1.94 -8.31 5.97
CA ALA A 116 -1.63 -8.20 4.54
C ALA A 116 -2.50 -7.17 3.80
N ASN A 117 -3.62 -6.72 4.38
CA ASN A 117 -4.41 -5.63 3.79
C ASN A 117 -3.76 -4.25 3.93
N GLN A 118 -2.59 -4.15 4.58
CA GLN A 118 -1.85 -2.90 4.78
C GLN A 118 -2.63 -1.89 5.61
N GLY A 119 -3.12 -2.39 6.74
CA GLY A 119 -3.87 -1.66 7.74
C GLY A 119 -3.38 -1.99 9.14
N ILE A 120 -4.22 -1.70 10.12
CA ILE A 120 -3.96 -1.98 11.52
C ILE A 120 -4.86 -3.13 11.95
N GLY A 121 -4.30 -4.15 12.60
CA GLY A 121 -5.06 -5.24 13.21
C GLY A 121 -5.28 -4.99 14.69
N HIS A 122 -6.49 -5.18 15.19
CA HIS A 122 -6.81 -5.16 16.62
C HIS A 122 -6.61 -6.56 17.21
N TYR A 123 -6.03 -6.64 18.41
CA TYR A 123 -5.95 -7.91 19.13
C TYR A 123 -7.31 -8.20 19.77
N GLY A 124 -8.09 -9.15 19.22
CA GLY A 124 -9.49 -9.34 19.61
C GLY A 124 -9.78 -9.72 21.06
N HIS A 125 -8.79 -10.20 21.82
CA HIS A 125 -8.95 -10.44 23.25
C HIS A 125 -8.70 -9.18 24.10
N THR A 126 -8.39 -8.05 23.47
CA THR A 126 -8.12 -6.77 24.14
C THR A 126 -9.32 -5.82 24.04
N PRO A 127 -9.49 -4.89 24.99
CA PRO A 127 -10.59 -3.93 24.96
C PRO A 127 -10.67 -3.14 23.66
N MET A 128 -11.90 -2.87 23.21
CA MET A 128 -12.18 -1.97 22.09
C MET A 128 -11.71 -0.52 22.35
N PRO A 129 -11.60 0.35 21.32
CA PRO A 129 -11.30 1.78 21.50
C PRO A 129 -12.18 2.42 22.60
N GLY A 130 -11.55 3.18 23.50
CA GLY A 130 -12.18 3.80 24.66
C GLY A 130 -12.54 2.87 25.82
N GLY A 131 -12.40 1.55 25.65
CA GLY A 131 -12.63 0.55 26.69
C GLY A 131 -11.63 0.65 27.85
N LYS A 132 -12.07 0.26 29.05
CA LYS A 132 -11.21 0.11 30.23
C LYS A 132 -10.18 -1.00 29.99
N GLY A 133 -8.95 -0.78 30.42
CA GLY A 133 -7.81 -1.68 30.19
C GLY A 133 -6.94 -1.23 29.02
N ASN A 134 -6.33 -2.19 28.32
CA ASN A 134 -5.34 -1.94 27.27
C ASN A 134 -5.82 -2.36 25.88
N SER A 135 -6.29 -1.39 25.08
CA SER A 135 -6.67 -1.65 23.68
C SER A 135 -5.42 -1.78 22.81
N ALA A 136 -5.18 -2.94 22.22
CA ALA A 136 -3.92 -3.24 21.53
C ALA A 136 -4.09 -3.43 20.02
N TYR A 137 -3.08 -3.00 19.27
CA TYR A 137 -3.07 -3.00 17.82
C TYR A 137 -1.72 -3.40 17.25
N ALA A 138 -1.72 -4.12 16.13
CA ALA A 138 -0.53 -4.50 15.37
C ALA A 138 -0.55 -3.86 13.98
N GLY A 139 0.63 -3.56 13.45
CA GLY A 139 0.80 -3.11 12.07
C GLY A 139 2.18 -3.43 11.54
N HIS A 140 2.33 -3.47 10.21
CA HIS A 140 3.63 -3.71 9.58
C HIS A 140 4.60 -2.55 9.79
N ARG A 141 5.90 -2.86 9.85
CA ARG A 141 6.99 -1.89 9.91
C ARG A 141 7.35 -1.34 8.52
N THR A 142 6.36 -1.00 7.71
CA THR A 142 6.52 -0.50 6.34
C THR A 142 6.23 1.00 6.27
N PRO A 143 6.79 1.75 5.30
CA PRO A 143 6.50 3.18 5.14
C PRO A 143 5.02 3.53 5.00
N GLY A 144 4.19 2.57 4.55
CA GLY A 144 2.74 2.73 4.50
C GLY A 144 2.09 2.69 5.89
N ASP A 145 2.51 1.78 6.76
CA ASP A 145 1.81 1.49 8.02
C ASP A 145 2.55 2.11 9.22
N LEU A 146 3.07 1.28 10.13
CA LEU A 146 3.76 1.72 11.35
C LEU A 146 5.28 1.91 11.14
N GLY A 147 5.73 2.13 9.90
CA GLY A 147 7.15 2.30 9.57
C GLY A 147 7.83 3.46 10.28
N ALA A 148 7.10 4.54 10.55
CA ALA A 148 7.62 5.73 11.25
C ALA A 148 7.36 5.71 12.77
N ALA A 149 6.93 4.59 13.34
CA ALA A 149 6.46 4.54 14.73
C ALA A 149 7.54 4.80 15.80
N ASP A 150 8.83 4.74 15.45
CA ASP A 150 9.95 5.16 16.29
C ASP A 150 10.10 6.68 16.39
N THR A 151 9.44 7.44 15.50
CA THR A 151 9.40 8.91 15.54
C THR A 151 8.41 9.45 16.57
N LEU A 152 7.54 8.59 17.12
CA LEU A 152 6.57 8.96 18.14
C LEU A 152 7.26 9.34 19.44
N ARG A 153 6.74 10.39 20.07
CA ARG A 153 7.24 10.95 21.33
C ARG A 153 6.10 11.06 22.33
N PRO A 154 6.41 11.09 23.64
CA PRO A 154 5.41 11.37 24.65
C PRO A 154 4.61 12.64 24.33
N GLY A 155 3.28 12.57 24.47
CA GLY A 155 2.35 13.65 24.11
C GLY A 155 1.86 13.65 22.66
N ASP A 156 2.38 12.78 21.79
CA ASP A 156 1.84 12.67 20.43
C ASP A 156 0.45 12.03 20.43
N PRO A 157 -0.47 12.55 19.61
CA PRO A 157 -1.80 11.97 19.50
C PRO A 157 -1.82 10.72 18.61
N ILE A 158 -2.49 9.68 19.10
CA ILE A 158 -2.99 8.54 18.32
C ILE A 158 -4.52 8.65 18.38
N VAL A 159 -5.15 8.88 17.23
CA VAL A 159 -6.59 9.14 17.16
C VAL A 159 -7.28 7.96 16.46
N ILE A 160 -8.26 7.37 17.12
CA ILE A 160 -9.09 6.32 16.53
C ILE A 160 -10.48 6.87 16.25
N GLN A 161 -10.95 6.66 15.03
CA GLN A 161 -12.29 6.96 14.58
C GLN A 161 -13.07 5.66 14.43
N THR A 162 -14.14 5.45 15.18
CA THR A 162 -15.11 4.39 14.91
C THR A 162 -16.24 4.92 14.04
N ALA A 163 -17.30 4.14 13.84
CA ALA A 163 -18.48 4.60 13.13
C ALA A 163 -19.16 5.81 13.81
N ARG A 164 -19.01 5.94 15.14
CA ARG A 164 -19.77 6.90 15.96
C ARG A 164 -18.90 7.82 16.80
N HIS A 165 -17.71 7.37 17.21
CA HIS A 165 -16.91 8.07 18.21
C HIS A 165 -15.47 8.29 17.75
N TRP A 166 -14.88 9.35 18.26
CA TRP A 166 -13.45 9.62 18.21
C TRP A 166 -12.85 9.31 19.58
N TYR A 167 -11.68 8.69 19.58
CA TYR A 167 -10.88 8.42 20.78
C TYR A 167 -9.48 8.98 20.57
N VAL A 168 -9.08 9.92 21.41
CA VAL A 168 -7.75 10.54 21.36
C VAL A 168 -6.91 9.96 22.49
N TYR A 169 -5.83 9.28 22.13
CA TYR A 169 -4.82 8.80 23.04
C TYR A 169 -3.56 9.64 22.91
N LYS A 170 -2.85 9.85 24.01
CA LYS A 170 -1.53 10.48 24.02
C LYS A 170 -0.47 9.45 24.32
N VAL A 171 0.56 9.38 23.47
CA VAL A 171 1.73 8.53 23.69
C VAL A 171 2.36 8.89 25.04
N GLN A 172 2.73 7.87 25.80
CA GLN A 172 3.43 7.99 27.08
C GLN A 172 4.87 7.53 26.97
N SER A 173 5.10 6.39 26.31
CA SER A 173 6.43 5.79 26.18
C SER A 173 6.52 4.86 24.98
N SER A 174 7.74 4.54 24.58
CA SER A 174 8.03 3.48 23.63
C SER A 174 9.28 2.71 24.05
N TRP A 175 9.34 1.42 23.73
CA TRP A 175 10.49 0.55 24.02
C TRP A 175 10.53 -0.64 23.07
N MET A 176 11.67 -1.31 23.02
CA MET A 176 11.84 -2.58 22.31
C MET A 176 11.69 -3.75 23.27
N THR A 177 11.05 -4.83 22.81
CA THR A 177 10.93 -6.10 23.54
C THR A 177 11.05 -7.29 22.58
N THR A 178 11.03 -8.52 23.10
CA THR A 178 11.03 -9.75 22.30
C THR A 178 9.63 -10.07 21.76
N PRO A 179 9.52 -10.84 20.65
CA PRO A 179 8.21 -11.22 20.10
C PRO A 179 7.34 -12.04 21.06
N ASP A 180 7.94 -12.77 22.00
CA ASP A 180 7.24 -13.63 22.96
C ASP A 180 6.69 -12.88 24.18
N ASP A 181 6.97 -11.58 24.30
CA ASP A 181 6.49 -10.74 25.40
C ASP A 181 5.01 -10.37 25.23
N VAL A 182 4.13 -11.35 25.46
CA VAL A 182 2.66 -11.17 25.35
C VAL A 182 2.09 -10.25 26.44
N ALA A 183 2.84 -9.99 27.51
CA ALA A 183 2.41 -9.13 28.60
C ALA A 183 2.22 -7.67 28.16
N VAL A 184 2.81 -7.26 27.02
CA VAL A 184 2.65 -5.90 26.49
C VAL A 184 1.24 -5.64 25.96
N VAL A 185 0.52 -6.63 25.46
CA VAL A 185 -0.86 -6.45 24.99
C VAL A 185 -1.91 -6.78 26.05
N ALA A 186 -1.52 -7.53 27.08
CA ALA A 186 -2.38 -7.86 28.20
C ALA A 186 -2.86 -6.60 28.96
N ASP A 187 -4.00 -6.74 29.62
CA ASP A 187 -4.43 -5.78 30.63
C ASP A 187 -3.64 -6.01 31.93
N GLN A 188 -3.07 -4.94 32.50
CA GLN A 188 -2.30 -5.06 33.74
C GLN A 188 -3.21 -5.08 34.98
N PRO A 189 -2.93 -5.96 35.96
CA PRO A 189 -3.66 -5.99 37.23
C PRO A 189 -3.61 -4.63 37.95
N GLY A 190 -4.73 -4.19 38.50
CA GLY A 190 -4.79 -2.95 39.30
C GLY A 190 -4.87 -1.66 38.48
N GLN A 191 -5.12 -1.72 37.18
CA GLN A 191 -5.27 -0.53 36.33
C GLN A 191 -6.56 0.29 36.56
N GLY A 192 -7.52 -0.22 37.32
CA GLY A 192 -8.77 0.49 37.65
C GLY A 192 -9.51 0.95 36.39
N ASP A 193 -9.80 2.25 36.30
CA ASP A 193 -10.48 2.86 35.15
C ASP A 193 -9.50 3.39 34.07
N THR A 194 -8.23 2.97 34.10
CA THR A 194 -7.24 3.36 33.10
C THR A 194 -7.64 2.81 31.73
N ARG A 195 -7.46 3.65 30.71
CA ARG A 195 -7.76 3.34 29.31
C ARG A 195 -6.49 3.60 28.52
N SER A 196 -5.85 2.53 28.09
CA SER A 196 -4.54 2.55 27.44
C SER A 196 -4.67 2.09 25.99
N ILE A 197 -3.72 2.52 25.17
CA ILE A 197 -3.51 2.01 23.82
C ILE A 197 -2.11 1.42 23.71
N THR A 198 -1.99 0.29 23.04
CA THR A 198 -0.70 -0.31 22.67
C THR A 198 -0.62 -0.47 21.16
N LEU A 199 0.44 0.06 20.53
CA LEU A 199 0.79 -0.28 19.16
C LEU A 199 2.01 -1.20 19.16
N THR A 200 1.94 -2.30 18.40
CA THR A 200 3.05 -3.23 18.19
C THR A 200 3.46 -3.24 16.72
N THR A 201 4.77 -3.26 16.47
CA THR A 201 5.34 -3.41 15.12
C THR A 201 6.69 -4.13 15.20
N CYS A 202 7.16 -4.69 14.09
CA CYS A 202 8.51 -5.25 14.00
C CYS A 202 9.60 -4.20 14.18
N LYS A 203 10.82 -4.64 14.51
CA LYS A 203 12.01 -3.78 14.51
C LYS A 203 12.34 -3.38 13.07
N TRP A 204 12.75 -2.12 12.88
CA TRP A 204 13.27 -1.69 11.59
C TRP A 204 14.65 -2.32 11.34
N SER A 205 14.76 -3.14 10.30
CA SER A 205 16.01 -3.68 9.79
C SER A 205 15.83 -4.03 8.31
N LEU A 206 16.93 -3.99 7.55
CA LEU A 206 16.95 -4.53 6.18
C LEU A 206 17.17 -6.04 6.17
N ASP A 207 17.65 -6.60 7.28
CA ASP A 207 17.77 -8.03 7.49
C ASP A 207 16.46 -8.55 8.11
N GLU A 208 15.87 -9.57 7.49
CA GLU A 208 14.57 -10.10 7.91
C GLU A 208 14.64 -10.76 9.29
N ALA A 209 15.67 -11.56 9.55
CA ALA A 209 15.83 -12.23 10.84
C ALA A 209 15.99 -11.21 11.97
N ASP A 210 16.77 -10.15 11.75
CA ASP A 210 16.92 -9.04 12.69
C ASP A 210 15.62 -8.24 12.85
N SER A 211 14.86 -7.99 11.77
CA SER A 211 13.57 -7.29 11.85
C SER A 211 12.55 -8.06 12.70
N LEU A 212 12.56 -9.39 12.57
CA LEU A 212 11.67 -10.28 13.31
C LEU A 212 12.12 -10.54 14.75
N SER A 213 13.40 -10.29 15.07
CA SER A 213 13.99 -10.57 16.39
C SER A 213 13.43 -9.74 17.55
N ALA A 214 12.79 -8.60 17.25
CA ALA A 214 12.27 -7.68 18.27
C ALA A 214 10.97 -7.01 17.81
N ARG A 215 10.27 -6.43 18.78
CA ARG A 215 9.06 -5.64 18.59
C ARG A 215 9.24 -4.26 19.21
N LEU A 216 8.88 -3.22 18.44
CA LEU A 216 8.72 -1.88 18.96
C LEU A 216 7.31 -1.75 19.53
N ILE A 217 7.23 -1.35 20.79
CA ILE A 217 5.99 -1.14 21.53
C ILE A 217 5.82 0.35 21.77
N ILE A 218 4.64 0.88 21.49
CA ILE A 218 4.24 2.24 21.86
C ILE A 218 3.05 2.15 22.81
N ARG A 219 3.18 2.76 23.98
CA ARG A 219 2.10 2.87 24.96
C ARG A 219 1.55 4.28 24.95
N GLY A 220 0.24 4.42 24.95
CA GLY A 220 -0.45 5.67 25.19
C GLY A 220 -1.59 5.52 26.18
N ARG A 221 -2.14 6.65 26.62
CA ARG A 221 -3.31 6.72 27.49
C ARG A 221 -4.40 7.57 26.85
N LEU A 222 -5.65 7.18 27.04
CA LEU A 222 -6.79 7.95 26.58
C LEU A 222 -6.77 9.31 27.28
N GLU A 223 -6.93 10.36 26.48
CA GLU A 223 -7.05 11.73 26.95
C GLU A 223 -8.49 12.22 26.80
N SER A 224 -9.12 11.98 25.65
CA SER A 224 -10.48 12.43 25.38
C SER A 224 -11.22 11.53 24.40
N TRP A 225 -12.55 11.69 24.37
CA TRP A 225 -13.41 11.10 23.34
C TRP A 225 -14.47 12.12 22.91
N SER A 226 -15.01 11.96 21.71
CA SER A 226 -16.09 12.82 21.19
C SER A 226 -16.94 12.10 20.16
N ASP A 227 -18.08 12.67 19.76
CA ASP A 227 -18.94 12.09 18.73
C ASP A 227 -18.47 12.49 17.33
N VAL A 228 -18.46 11.55 16.38
CA VAL A 228 -18.10 11.81 14.98
C VAL A 228 -19.05 12.82 14.31
N GLY A 229 -20.31 12.88 14.76
CA GLY A 229 -21.28 13.87 14.28
C GLY A 229 -20.93 15.31 14.64
N ASP A 230 -20.20 15.51 15.73
CA ASP A 230 -19.91 16.84 16.28
C ASP A 230 -18.74 17.51 15.54
N GLY A 231 -17.88 16.75 14.86
CA GLY A 231 -16.74 17.30 14.13
C GLY A 231 -15.54 16.37 14.17
N ILE A 232 -14.35 16.95 14.04
CA ILE A 232 -13.06 16.25 14.20
C ILE A 232 -12.37 16.69 15.49
N PRO A 233 -11.52 15.83 16.11
CA PRO A 233 -10.68 16.24 17.23
C PRO A 233 -9.69 17.35 16.84
N ALA A 234 -9.37 18.23 17.80
CA ALA A 234 -8.46 19.35 17.59
C ALA A 234 -7.08 18.90 17.09
N GLU A 235 -6.61 17.75 17.56
CA GLU A 235 -5.33 17.13 17.22
C GLU A 235 -5.18 16.82 15.73
N LEU A 236 -6.29 16.60 15.02
CA LEU A 236 -6.29 16.39 13.57
C LEU A 236 -6.35 17.70 12.78
N ALA A 237 -6.90 18.76 13.38
CA ALA A 237 -7.01 20.08 12.77
C ALA A 237 -5.72 20.89 12.91
N ASP A 238 -4.91 20.62 13.92
CA ASP A 238 -3.63 21.29 14.13
C ASP A 238 -2.72 21.18 12.90
N GLY A 239 -2.12 22.30 12.48
CA GLY A 239 -1.21 22.34 11.32
C GLY A 239 -1.89 22.31 9.94
N THR A 240 -3.20 22.04 9.86
CA THR A 240 -3.96 22.04 8.59
C THR A 240 -4.10 23.43 7.97
N SER A 241 -3.83 24.51 8.71
CA SER A 241 -3.82 25.88 8.17
C SER A 241 -2.64 26.15 7.23
N ARG A 242 -1.56 25.35 7.30
CA ARG A 242 -0.36 25.54 6.47
C ARG A 242 -0.65 25.20 5.00
N PRO A 243 -0.33 26.08 4.03
CA PRO A 243 -0.65 25.85 2.61
C PRO A 243 -0.11 24.54 2.04
N ALA A 244 1.13 24.17 2.38
CA ALA A 244 1.75 22.92 1.92
C ALA A 244 1.01 21.67 2.44
N VAL A 245 0.58 21.70 3.70
CA VAL A 245 -0.20 20.62 4.32
C VAL A 245 -1.56 20.51 3.64
N ARG A 246 -2.24 21.64 3.40
CA ARG A 246 -3.52 21.67 2.65
C ARG A 246 -3.40 21.09 1.26
N ALA A 247 -2.36 21.46 0.52
CA ALA A 247 -2.12 20.97 -0.83
C ALA A 247 -1.89 19.44 -0.83
N ARG A 248 -1.07 18.94 0.10
CA ARG A 248 -0.85 17.49 0.26
C ARG A 248 -2.14 16.75 0.60
N MET A 249 -2.91 17.24 1.59
CA MET A 249 -4.19 16.62 1.95
C MET A 249 -5.20 16.66 0.79
N ALA A 250 -5.25 17.75 0.01
CA ALA A 250 -6.10 17.82 -1.17
C ALA A 250 -5.71 16.78 -2.23
N ALA A 251 -4.41 16.59 -2.49
CA ALA A 251 -3.91 15.55 -3.38
C ALA A 251 -4.26 14.14 -2.86
N SER A 252 -4.02 13.87 -1.57
CA SER A 252 -4.32 12.57 -0.95
C SER A 252 -5.82 12.24 -0.99
N ARG A 253 -6.70 13.24 -0.88
CA ARG A 253 -8.15 13.06 -1.06
C ARG A 253 -8.53 12.67 -2.48
N VAL A 254 -7.95 13.33 -3.48
CA VAL A 254 -8.17 12.98 -4.89
C VAL A 254 -7.70 11.55 -5.16
N ILE A 255 -6.52 11.19 -4.66
CA ILE A 255 -5.97 9.83 -4.76
C ILE A 255 -6.96 8.84 -4.14
N ARG A 256 -7.40 9.04 -2.89
CA ARG A 256 -8.36 8.13 -2.22
C ARG A 256 -9.66 7.96 -2.99
N ARG A 257 -10.27 9.05 -3.47
CA ARG A 257 -11.52 8.99 -4.25
C ARG A 257 -11.37 8.19 -5.55
N ILE A 258 -10.23 8.32 -6.22
CA ILE A 258 -9.91 7.52 -7.41
C ILE A 258 -9.66 6.07 -6.99
N SER A 259 -8.86 5.89 -5.93
CA SER A 259 -8.50 4.58 -5.38
C SER A 259 -9.73 3.77 -5.00
N VAL A 260 -10.82 4.33 -4.48
CA VAL A 260 -12.05 3.55 -4.20
C VAL A 260 -12.58 2.81 -5.44
N ARG A 261 -12.44 3.40 -6.63
CA ARG A 261 -12.96 2.80 -7.87
C ARG A 261 -11.99 1.84 -8.51
N MET A 262 -10.69 2.13 -8.44
CA MET A 262 -9.65 1.34 -9.07
C MET A 262 -8.36 1.39 -8.25
N PRO A 263 -7.63 0.26 -8.11
CA PRO A 263 -6.29 0.26 -7.55
C PRO A 263 -5.35 1.20 -8.33
N VAL A 264 -4.32 1.71 -7.64
CA VAL A 264 -3.39 2.69 -8.18
C VAL A 264 -2.61 2.11 -9.35
N SER A 265 -2.21 0.84 -9.25
CA SER A 265 -1.57 0.09 -10.34
C SER A 265 -2.38 0.15 -11.64
N ARG A 266 -3.70 -0.03 -11.60
CA ARG A 266 -4.58 0.06 -12.78
C ARG A 266 -4.65 1.47 -13.36
N VAL A 267 -4.71 2.48 -12.49
CA VAL A 267 -4.71 3.89 -12.92
C VAL A 267 -3.41 4.22 -13.65
N LEU A 268 -2.28 3.81 -13.10
CA LEU A 268 -0.96 4.05 -13.70
C LEU A 268 -0.79 3.26 -15.01
N ALA A 269 -1.27 2.02 -15.08
CA ALA A 269 -1.27 1.23 -16.30
C ALA A 269 -2.10 1.90 -17.41
N ALA A 270 -3.31 2.36 -17.09
CA ALA A 270 -4.19 3.04 -18.03
C ALA A 270 -3.61 4.39 -18.48
N ALA A 271 -3.03 5.18 -17.56
CA ALA A 271 -2.41 6.46 -17.88
C ALA A 271 -1.17 6.29 -18.77
N ALA A 272 -0.27 5.37 -18.43
CA ALA A 272 0.92 5.06 -19.22
C ALA A 272 0.55 4.50 -20.60
N GLY A 273 -0.44 3.60 -20.66
CA GLY A 273 -0.94 3.03 -21.91
C GLY A 273 -1.63 4.06 -22.81
N GLY A 274 -2.46 4.94 -22.23
CA GLY A 274 -3.10 6.04 -22.96
C GLY A 274 -2.08 7.03 -23.52
N ALA A 275 -1.12 7.47 -22.70
CA ALA A 275 -0.02 8.32 -23.14
C ALA A 275 0.81 7.66 -24.25
N TRP A 276 1.13 6.38 -24.09
CA TRP A 276 1.85 5.61 -25.10
C TRP A 276 1.07 5.52 -26.41
N LEU A 277 -0.22 5.16 -26.39
CA LEU A 277 -1.06 5.05 -27.59
C LEU A 277 -1.19 6.40 -28.32
N LEU A 278 -1.42 7.48 -27.59
CA LEU A 278 -1.54 8.82 -28.16
C LEU A 278 -0.23 9.25 -28.83
N LEU A 279 0.89 9.16 -28.13
CA LEU A 279 2.20 9.56 -28.66
C LEU A 279 2.66 8.63 -29.78
N ALA A 280 2.46 7.32 -29.67
CA ALA A 280 2.80 6.36 -30.70
C ALA A 280 1.94 6.55 -31.95
N GLY A 281 0.66 6.88 -31.79
CA GLY A 281 -0.26 7.21 -32.88
C GLY A 281 0.13 8.49 -33.61
N LEU A 282 0.43 9.57 -32.89
CA LEU A 282 0.95 10.82 -33.46
C LEU A 282 2.28 10.59 -34.20
N ALA A 283 3.20 9.85 -33.57
CA ALA A 283 4.48 9.53 -34.19
C ALA A 283 4.31 8.62 -35.43
N TRP A 284 3.33 7.73 -35.41
CA TRP A 284 2.99 6.93 -36.58
C TRP A 284 2.49 7.83 -37.72
N LEU A 285 1.54 8.74 -37.45
CA LEU A 285 1.01 9.66 -38.47
C LEU A 285 2.11 10.48 -39.15
N ILE A 286 3.07 11.01 -38.39
CA ILE A 286 4.13 11.86 -38.92
C ILE A 286 5.23 11.05 -39.64
N TRP A 287 5.64 9.89 -39.11
CA TRP A 287 6.83 9.15 -39.58
C TRP A 287 6.54 7.77 -40.22
N HIS A 288 5.29 7.44 -40.59
CA HIS A 288 4.98 6.14 -41.18
C HIS A 288 5.59 5.92 -42.58
N GLY A 289 5.69 6.97 -43.42
CA GLY A 289 6.10 6.84 -44.83
C GLY A 289 7.57 6.49 -45.08
N GLY A 290 8.46 6.69 -44.09
CA GLY A 290 9.91 6.55 -44.25
C GLY A 290 10.53 5.24 -43.75
N ARG A 291 9.74 4.18 -43.52
CA ARG A 291 10.24 2.98 -42.83
C ARG A 291 11.05 2.07 -43.76
N PRO A 292 12.34 1.80 -43.47
CA PRO A 292 13.12 0.84 -44.24
C PRO A 292 12.56 -0.57 -44.05
N ARG A 293 12.58 -1.38 -45.13
CA ARG A 293 12.29 -2.81 -45.04
C ARG A 293 13.31 -3.47 -44.12
N ARG A 294 12.85 -4.01 -42.99
CA ARG A 294 13.68 -4.73 -42.01
C ARG A 294 13.52 -6.23 -42.20
N GLU A 295 14.59 -7.00 -41.97
CA GLU A 295 14.50 -8.45 -41.96
C GLU A 295 13.53 -8.95 -40.87
N PRO A 296 12.76 -10.03 -41.13
CA PRO A 296 11.90 -10.64 -40.12
C PRO A 296 12.71 -11.10 -38.90
N THR A 297 12.22 -10.77 -37.70
CA THR A 297 12.81 -11.20 -36.42
C THR A 297 11.73 -11.87 -35.58
N TRP A 298 12.13 -12.88 -34.81
CA TRP A 298 11.26 -13.58 -33.87
C TRP A 298 11.54 -13.21 -32.41
N ASN A 299 12.46 -12.26 -32.17
CA ASN A 299 12.80 -11.81 -30.83
C ASN A 299 11.76 -10.77 -30.34
N PRO A 300 11.00 -11.04 -29.25
CA PRO A 300 9.95 -10.17 -28.75
C PRO A 300 10.44 -8.76 -28.36
N LEU A 301 11.61 -8.62 -27.73
CA LEU A 301 12.18 -7.31 -27.38
C LEU A 301 12.49 -6.48 -28.62
N THR A 302 12.99 -7.14 -29.67
CA THR A 302 13.24 -6.46 -30.95
C THR A 302 11.92 -6.04 -31.60
N LEU A 303 10.87 -6.86 -31.51
CA LEU A 303 9.54 -6.51 -32.00
C LEU A 303 8.94 -5.33 -31.22
N ALA A 304 9.03 -5.33 -29.89
CA ALA A 304 8.57 -4.25 -29.03
C ALA A 304 9.30 -2.92 -29.34
N TRP A 305 10.61 -2.95 -29.59
CA TRP A 305 11.36 -1.77 -30.04
C TRP A 305 10.96 -1.30 -31.44
N ARG A 306 10.62 -2.23 -32.34
CA ARG A 306 10.17 -1.92 -33.71
C ARG A 306 8.77 -1.32 -33.75
N LEU A 307 7.95 -1.57 -32.74
CA LEU A 307 6.63 -0.95 -32.59
C LEU A 307 6.73 0.56 -32.41
N GLN A 308 7.82 1.05 -31.82
CA GLN A 308 8.03 2.47 -31.53
C GLN A 308 8.48 3.23 -32.78
N THR A 309 7.82 4.35 -33.05
CA THR A 309 7.91 5.10 -34.31
C THR A 309 8.56 6.47 -34.08
N GLY A 310 9.11 7.09 -35.12
CA GLY A 310 9.76 8.41 -35.03
C GLY A 310 11.29 8.39 -34.82
N PRO A 311 11.91 9.55 -34.49
CA PRO A 311 13.34 9.67 -34.25
C PRO A 311 13.78 8.90 -32.98
N VAL A 312 15.06 8.56 -32.88
CA VAL A 312 15.60 7.72 -31.79
C VAL A 312 15.21 8.21 -30.39
N PRO A 313 15.32 9.51 -30.05
CA PRO A 313 14.93 9.99 -28.72
C PRO A 313 13.45 9.74 -28.41
N LEU A 314 12.55 9.99 -29.36
CA LEU A 314 11.12 9.74 -29.21
C LEU A 314 10.83 8.24 -29.05
N ARG A 315 11.53 7.38 -29.81
CA ARG A 315 11.40 5.93 -29.69
C ARG A 315 11.81 5.43 -28.32
N ILE A 316 12.85 6.01 -27.70
CA ILE A 316 13.25 5.70 -26.32
C ILE A 316 12.12 6.05 -25.34
N ILE A 317 11.55 7.25 -25.45
CA ILE A 317 10.44 7.70 -24.58
C ILE A 317 9.23 6.77 -24.74
N LEU A 318 8.83 6.46 -25.97
CA LEU A 318 7.73 5.52 -26.25
C LEU A 318 8.01 4.12 -25.71
N PHE A 319 9.26 3.66 -25.81
CA PHE A 319 9.66 2.34 -25.30
C PHE A 319 9.61 2.29 -23.77
N ILE A 320 10.03 3.36 -23.09
CA ILE A 320 9.90 3.49 -21.63
C ILE A 320 8.42 3.46 -21.25
N LEU A 321 7.58 4.32 -21.86
CA LEU A 321 6.14 4.34 -21.58
C LEU A 321 5.47 2.98 -21.81
N PHE A 322 5.85 2.28 -22.88
CA PHE A 322 5.37 0.93 -23.17
C PHE A 322 5.71 -0.06 -22.05
N TRP A 323 6.96 -0.08 -21.59
CA TRP A 323 7.37 -0.97 -20.49
C TRP A 323 6.80 -0.56 -19.14
N THR A 324 6.62 0.74 -18.88
CA THR A 324 5.93 1.25 -17.69
C THR A 324 4.46 0.80 -17.68
N MET A 325 3.78 0.84 -18.83
CA MET A 325 2.43 0.29 -18.97
C MET A 325 2.41 -1.21 -18.65
N ILE A 326 3.35 -2.00 -19.19
CA ILE A 326 3.46 -3.44 -18.92
C ILE A 326 3.71 -3.70 -17.43
N LEU A 327 4.65 -2.99 -16.81
CA LEU A 327 4.96 -3.10 -15.38
C LEU A 327 3.70 -2.93 -14.53
N PHE A 328 2.96 -1.84 -14.73
CA PHE A 328 1.76 -1.59 -13.92
C PHE A 328 0.60 -2.51 -14.27
N ALA A 329 0.50 -2.97 -15.52
CA ALA A 329 -0.48 -3.99 -15.89
C ALA A 329 -0.18 -5.35 -15.23
N GLU A 330 1.09 -5.74 -15.21
CA GLU A 330 1.53 -6.92 -14.48
C GLU A 330 1.16 -6.81 -12.99
N TRP A 331 1.50 -5.68 -12.35
CA TRP A 331 1.17 -5.43 -10.93
C TRP A 331 -0.33 -5.44 -10.66
N ALA A 332 -1.14 -4.95 -11.60
CA ALA A 332 -2.59 -4.84 -11.44
C ALA A 332 -3.36 -6.17 -11.60
N TRP A 333 -2.79 -7.13 -12.33
CA TRP A 333 -3.51 -8.33 -12.77
C TRP A 333 -2.70 -9.63 -12.64
N LEU A 334 -1.46 -9.64 -13.12
CA LEU A 334 -0.67 -10.87 -13.18
C LEU A 334 -0.07 -11.21 -11.82
N SER A 335 0.60 -10.27 -11.15
CA SER A 335 1.27 -10.55 -9.86
C SER A 335 0.31 -10.97 -8.75
N PRO A 336 -0.85 -10.31 -8.53
CA PRO A 336 -1.82 -10.78 -7.54
C PRO A 336 -2.37 -12.17 -7.87
N TRP A 337 -2.55 -12.47 -9.16
CA TRP A 337 -2.99 -13.80 -9.59
C TRP A 337 -1.92 -14.87 -9.37
N LEU A 338 -0.65 -14.55 -9.63
CA LEU A 338 0.49 -15.45 -9.38
C LEU A 338 0.62 -15.78 -7.90
N ASP A 339 0.56 -14.77 -7.02
CA ASP A 339 0.64 -14.94 -5.56
C ASP A 339 -0.51 -15.80 -5.02
N ALA A 340 -1.74 -15.58 -5.51
CA ALA A 340 -2.91 -16.33 -5.09
C ALA A 340 -2.99 -17.78 -5.63
N THR A 341 -2.36 -18.05 -6.78
CA THR A 341 -2.54 -19.32 -7.51
C THR A 341 -1.34 -20.25 -7.40
N ILE A 342 -0.12 -19.70 -7.30
CA ILE A 342 1.11 -20.47 -7.41
C ILE A 342 1.89 -20.37 -6.08
N PRO A 343 2.02 -21.48 -5.33
CA PRO A 343 2.73 -21.48 -4.05
C PRO A 343 4.19 -21.00 -4.11
N LEU A 344 4.86 -21.14 -5.26
CA LEU A 344 6.22 -20.62 -5.45
C LEU A 344 6.31 -19.09 -5.34
N PHE A 345 5.22 -18.40 -5.69
CA PHE A 345 5.14 -16.93 -5.69
C PHE A 345 4.32 -16.40 -4.51
N SER A 346 3.71 -17.27 -3.70
CA SER A 346 2.94 -16.84 -2.54
C SER A 346 3.86 -16.25 -1.48
N THR A 347 3.60 -15.02 -1.08
CA THR A 347 4.30 -14.31 0.00
C THR A 347 3.89 -14.77 1.41
N GLY A 348 2.96 -15.72 1.52
CA GLY A 348 2.64 -16.42 2.77
C GLY A 348 3.75 -17.39 3.18
N PRO A 349 3.88 -17.72 4.48
CA PRO A 349 4.91 -18.63 4.95
C PRO A 349 4.65 -20.04 4.42
N SER A 350 5.28 -20.40 3.30
CA SER A 350 5.46 -21.78 2.86
C SER A 350 6.83 -22.29 3.31
N LEU A 351 7.13 -22.20 4.62
CA LEU A 351 8.24 -22.89 5.26
C LEU A 351 7.85 -23.30 6.69
N THR A 352 6.84 -24.15 6.83
CA THR A 352 6.87 -25.13 7.92
C THR A 352 7.95 -26.16 7.56
N GLY A 353 9.06 -26.11 8.29
CA GLY A 353 10.14 -27.07 8.23
C GLY A 353 10.94 -27.03 9.51
N ALA A 354 10.41 -27.73 10.53
CA ALA A 354 10.92 -27.99 11.89
C ALA A 354 10.56 -26.96 12.97
#